data_AF-T0YM21-F1
#
_entry.id   AF-T0YM21-F1
#
_cell.length_a   1.000
_cell.length_b   1.000
_cell.length_c   1.000
_cell.angle_alpha   90.00
_cell.angle_beta   90.00
_cell.angle_gamma   90.00
#
_symmetry.space_group_name_H-M   'P 1'
#
loop_
_entity.id
_entity.type
_entity.pdbx_description
1 polymer ?
#
loop_
_entity_poly.entity_id
_entity_poly.type
_entity_poly.pdbx_seq_one_letter_code
_entity_poly.pdbx_strand_id
1 'polypeptide(L)'
;DYLAVSLLNTGKFEVLNDAKHIPVVTFKFKNKEKFTLFDLSYKVRERGWIVPAYSLPPNAESITIMRVVIRENFTADMVDIFVNDLKNAFESLENGTGKPKHKSSRKGHSVS
;
A
#
# COMPACT_ATOMS: atom_id res chain seq x y z
N ASP A 1 9.03 6.37 -13.34
CA ASP A 1 8.55 7.40 -12.39
C ASP A 1 7.04 7.66 -12.40
N TYR A 2 6.31 7.43 -13.49
CA TYR A 2 4.88 7.75 -13.58
C TYR A 2 4.03 7.23 -12.41
N LEU A 3 4.15 5.95 -12.05
CA LEU A 3 3.43 5.36 -10.91
C LEU A 3 3.70 6.10 -9.59
N ALA A 4 4.96 6.46 -9.30
CA ALA A 4 5.31 7.14 -8.07
C ALA A 4 4.65 8.53 -8.00
N VAL A 5 4.69 9.29 -9.11
CA VAL A 5 4.03 10.59 -9.22
C VAL A 5 2.52 10.46 -9.06
N SER A 6 1.89 9.50 -9.74
CA SER A 6 0.44 9.27 -9.64
C SER A 6 0.02 8.89 -8.22
N LEU A 7 0.82 8.09 -7.50
CA LEU A 7 0.59 7.77 -6.09
C LEU A 7 0.68 9.01 -5.18
N LEU A 8 1.71 9.85 -5.37
CA LEU A 8 1.88 11.09 -4.61
C LEU A 8 0.72 12.07 -4.83
N ASN A 9 0.26 12.18 -6.08
CA ASN A 9 -0.87 13.04 -6.47
C ASN A 9 -2.20 12.63 -5.83
N THR A 10 -2.34 11.40 -5.34
CA THR A 10 -3.52 11.00 -4.56
C THR A 10 -3.61 11.70 -3.21
N GLY A 11 -2.48 12.17 -2.66
CA GLY A 11 -2.39 12.72 -1.31
C GLY A 11 -2.54 11.68 -0.18
N LYS A 12 -2.79 10.40 -0.49
CA LYS A 12 -3.02 9.32 0.47
C LYS A 12 -1.75 8.52 0.78
N PHE A 13 -0.78 8.52 -0.13
CA PHE A 13 0.42 7.70 -0.04
C PHE A 13 1.71 8.53 -0.01
N GLU A 14 2.74 7.95 0.58
CA GLU A 14 4.12 8.40 0.47
C GLU A 14 4.97 7.29 -0.17
N VAL A 15 5.91 7.69 -1.03
CA VAL A 15 6.78 6.77 -1.78
C VAL A 15 8.16 6.70 -1.11
N LEU A 16 8.69 5.50 -0.94
CA LEU A 16 9.92 5.18 -0.19
C LEU A 16 11.05 4.72 -1.10
N ASN A 17 11.17 5.31 -2.30
CA ASN A 17 12.10 4.85 -3.33
C ASN A 17 13.57 4.86 -2.83
N ASP A 18 14.16 3.68 -2.67
CA ASP A 18 15.62 3.49 -2.51
C ASP A 18 16.23 2.54 -3.57
N ALA A 19 15.43 2.13 -4.56
CA ALA A 19 15.87 1.18 -5.57
C ALA A 19 16.32 1.88 -6.88
N LYS A 20 17.43 2.61 -6.84
CA LYS A 20 18.01 3.30 -8.02
C LYS A 20 18.33 2.39 -9.22
N HIS A 21 18.29 1.07 -9.04
CA HIS A 21 18.69 0.07 -10.05
C HIS A 21 17.61 -0.99 -10.35
N ILE A 22 16.41 -0.89 -9.77
CA ILE A 22 15.34 -1.87 -9.99
C ILE A 22 14.03 -1.13 -10.25
N PRO A 23 13.22 -1.54 -11.26
CA PRO A 23 11.94 -0.90 -11.58
C PRO A 23 10.86 -1.26 -10.53
N VAL A 24 11.07 -0.82 -9.30
CA VAL A 24 10.21 -1.12 -8.14
C VAL A 24 9.80 0.17 -7.48
N VAL A 25 8.51 0.27 -7.16
CA VAL A 25 7.95 1.36 -6.35
C VAL A 25 7.48 0.78 -5.02
N THR A 26 8.03 1.30 -3.93
CA THR A 26 7.60 1.00 -2.57
C THR A 26 6.87 2.21 -2.00
N PHE A 27 5.74 1.98 -1.34
CA PHE A 27 4.94 3.07 -0.76
C PHE A 27 4.23 2.62 0.52
N LYS A 28 3.85 3.60 1.34
CA LYS A 28 3.02 3.41 2.53
C LYS A 28 1.97 4.52 2.62
N PHE A 29 1.09 4.44 3.62
CA PHE A 29 0.15 5.53 3.90
C PHE A 29 0.90 6.77 4.35
N LYS A 30 0.49 7.93 3.83
CA LYS A 30 1.03 9.23 4.25
C LYS A 30 0.64 9.58 5.69
N ASN A 31 -0.56 9.16 6.10
CA ASN A 31 -1.12 9.42 7.42
C ASN A 31 -1.46 8.11 8.15
N LYS A 32 -1.77 8.22 9.45
CA LYS A 32 -2.19 7.07 10.25
C LYS A 32 -3.64 6.71 9.94
N GLU A 33 -3.84 5.50 9.41
CA GLU A 33 -5.16 4.98 9.07
C GLU A 33 -5.75 4.03 10.13
N LYS A 34 -7.07 3.85 10.06
CA LYS A 34 -7.82 2.88 10.91
C LYS A 34 -7.69 1.44 10.42
N PHE A 35 -7.14 1.24 9.22
CA PHE A 35 -6.87 -0.04 8.58
C PHE A 35 -5.39 -0.15 8.20
N THR A 36 -4.96 -1.34 7.80
CA THR A 36 -3.56 -1.63 7.49
C THR A 36 -3.32 -1.69 5.97
N LEU A 37 -2.05 -1.62 5.54
CA LEU A 37 -1.69 -1.88 4.14
C LEU A 37 -1.98 -3.33 3.73
N PHE A 38 -2.07 -4.27 4.68
CA PHE A 38 -2.55 -5.62 4.41
C PHE A 38 -4.03 -5.63 4.04
N ASP A 39 -4.86 -4.81 4.70
CA ASP A 39 -6.27 -4.65 4.35
C ASP A 39 -6.43 -4.02 2.96
N LEU A 40 -5.62 -3.00 2.64
CA LEU A 40 -5.62 -2.40 1.32
C LEU A 40 -5.15 -3.38 0.23
N SER A 41 -4.09 -4.14 0.49
CA SER A 41 -3.61 -5.21 -0.40
C SER A 41 -4.68 -6.27 -0.65
N TYR A 42 -5.41 -6.67 0.40
CA TYR A 42 -6.54 -7.58 0.27
C TYR A 42 -7.67 -6.96 -0.56
N LYS A 43 -8.00 -5.68 -0.33
CA LYS A 43 -9.11 -5.00 -1.00
C LYS A 43 -8.84 -4.79 -2.49
N VAL A 44 -7.62 -4.37 -2.86
CA VAL A 44 -7.25 -4.17 -4.26
C VAL A 44 -7.19 -5.49 -5.05
N ARG A 45 -6.98 -6.63 -4.35
CA ARG A 45 -7.07 -7.97 -4.95
C ARG A 45 -8.46 -8.31 -5.46
N GLU A 46 -9.52 -7.72 -4.91
CA GLU A 46 -10.89 -7.88 -5.46
C GLU A 46 -11.02 -7.30 -6.88
N ARG A 47 -10.12 -6.39 -7.27
CA ARG A 47 -9.99 -5.84 -8.63
C ARG A 47 -8.97 -6.58 -9.50
N GLY A 48 -8.43 -7.71 -9.02
CA GLY A 48 -7.46 -8.53 -9.74
C GLY A 48 -5.99 -8.13 -9.51
N TRP A 49 -5.72 -7.05 -8.76
CA TRP A 49 -4.35 -6.62 -8.49
C TRP A 49 -3.71 -7.41 -7.36
N ILE A 50 -2.55 -8.02 -7.62
CA ILE A 50 -1.76 -8.72 -6.59
C ILE A 50 -0.56 -7.85 -6.21
N VAL A 51 -0.72 -7.06 -5.15
CA VAL A 51 0.34 -6.16 -4.66
C VAL A 51 0.72 -6.55 -3.23
N PRO A 52 1.92 -7.09 -2.98
CA PRO A 52 2.32 -7.55 -1.66
C PRO A 52 2.49 -6.38 -0.69
N ALA A 53 2.01 -6.56 0.54
CA ALA A 53 2.33 -5.74 1.71
C ALA A 53 3.23 -6.54 2.66
N TYR A 54 4.23 -5.90 3.27
CA TYR A 54 5.10 -6.52 4.27
C TYR A 54 5.64 -5.49 5.26
N SER A 55 5.96 -5.95 6.47
CA SER A 55 6.63 -5.15 7.49
C SER A 55 8.14 -5.19 7.30
N LEU A 56 8.82 -4.07 7.56
CA LEU A 56 10.28 -3.99 7.48
C LEU A 56 10.97 -4.71 8.67
N PRO A 57 12.24 -5.15 8.52
CA PRO A 57 13.00 -5.89 9.55
C PRO A 57 13.24 -5.11 10.87
N PRO A 58 13.82 -5.76 11.91
CA PRO A 58 13.72 -5.39 13.34
C PRO A 58 14.05 -3.96 13.78
N ASN A 59 14.81 -3.20 12.99
CA ASN A 59 15.12 -1.80 13.31
C ASN A 59 14.02 -0.81 12.84
N ALA A 60 12.95 -1.30 12.20
CA ALA A 60 11.84 -0.51 11.66
C ALA A 60 10.49 -1.27 11.67
N GLU A 61 10.25 -2.10 12.69
CA GLU A 61 9.08 -3.01 12.79
C GLU A 61 7.70 -2.34 12.67
N SER A 62 7.64 -1.02 12.87
CA SER A 62 6.42 -0.22 12.76
C SER A 62 6.08 0.20 11.32
N ILE A 63 6.95 -0.05 10.36
CA ILE A 63 6.77 0.37 8.96
C ILE A 63 6.33 -0.82 8.12
N THR A 64 5.04 -0.82 7.76
CA THR A 64 4.51 -1.67 6.70
C THR A 64 4.58 -0.91 5.38
N ILE A 65 4.93 -1.60 4.30
CA ILE A 65 4.99 -1.04 2.94
C ILE A 65 4.26 -1.96 1.95
N MET A 66 3.79 -1.39 0.85
CA MET A 66 3.39 -2.11 -0.36
C MET A 66 4.49 -1.98 -1.42
N ARG A 67 4.68 -3.03 -2.23
CA ARG A 67 5.72 -3.06 -3.29
C ARG A 67 5.10 -3.42 -4.64
N VAL A 68 5.25 -2.54 -5.62
CA VAL A 68 4.87 -2.77 -7.02
C VAL A 68 6.13 -2.97 -7.83
N VAL A 69 6.21 -4.09 -8.55
CA VAL A 69 7.27 -4.37 -9.52
C VAL A 69 6.76 -3.97 -10.89
N ILE A 70 7.41 -2.99 -11.52
CA ILE A 70 7.08 -2.52 -12.86
C ILE A 70 7.78 -3.46 -13.87
N ARG A 71 6.98 -4.05 -14.75
CA ARG A 71 7.44 -4.90 -15.86
C ARG A 71 7.28 -4.15 -17.18
N GLU A 72 7.90 -4.64 -18.25
CA GLU A 72 7.86 -4.02 -19.58
C GLU A 72 6.44 -3.79 -20.12
N ASN A 73 5.48 -4.65 -19.73
CA ASN A 73 4.09 -4.55 -20.13
C ASN A 73 3.22 -3.69 -19.19
N PHE A 74 3.80 -3.04 -18.18
CA PHE A 74 3.06 -2.18 -17.25
C PHE A 74 2.94 -0.76 -17.82
N THR A 75 1.93 -0.56 -18.66
CA THR A 75 1.73 0.69 -19.42
C THR A 75 1.24 1.84 -18.55
N ALA A 76 1.26 3.07 -19.09
CA ALA A 76 0.70 4.25 -18.43
C ALA A 76 -0.80 4.08 -18.11
N ASP A 77 -1.59 3.55 -19.04
CA ASP A 77 -3.01 3.28 -18.80
C ASP A 77 -3.22 2.28 -17.65
N MET A 78 -2.36 1.26 -17.54
CA MET A 78 -2.42 0.32 -16.41
C MET A 78 -2.08 1.00 -15.08
N VAL A 79 -1.16 1.97 -15.07
CA VAL A 79 -0.88 2.80 -13.89
C VAL A 79 -2.12 3.57 -13.48
N ASP A 80 -2.82 4.19 -14.43
CA ASP A 80 -4.01 4.99 -14.12
C ASP A 80 -5.14 4.14 -13.55
N ILE A 81 -5.40 2.99 -14.18
CA ILE A 81 -6.39 2.02 -13.69
C ILE A 81 -6.00 1.55 -12.28
N PHE A 82 -4.73 1.16 -12.08
CA PHE A 82 -4.24 0.69 -10.79
C PHE A 82 -4.36 1.73 -9.69
N VAL A 83 -3.95 2.98 -9.95
CA VAL A 83 -4.02 4.07 -8.96
C VAL A 83 -5.48 4.42 -8.65
N ASN A 84 -6.36 4.40 -9.64
CA ASN A 84 -7.80 4.60 -9.42
C ASN A 84 -8.40 3.49 -8.55
N ASP A 85 -8.07 2.22 -8.82
CA ASP A 85 -8.51 1.09 -8.00
C ASP A 85 -7.98 1.15 -6.57
N LEU A 86 -6.72 1.57 -6.38
CA LEU A 86 -6.14 1.82 -5.06
C LEU A 86 -6.90 2.91 -4.30
N LYS A 87 -7.22 4.04 -4.96
CA LYS A 87 -8.00 5.12 -4.34
C LYS A 87 -9.38 4.65 -3.92
N ASN A 88 -10.11 3.97 -4.81
CA ASN A 88 -11.43 3.42 -4.52
C ASN A 88 -11.39 2.42 -3.36
N ALA A 89 -10.37 1.56 -3.32
CA ALA A 89 -10.16 0.61 -2.22
C ALA A 89 -9.86 1.33 -0.90
N PHE A 90 -9.01 2.36 -0.92
CA PHE A 90 -8.72 3.19 0.23
C PHE A 90 -9.98 3.87 0.77
N GLU A 91 -10.74 4.55 -0.08
CA GLU A 91 -11.96 5.28 0.31
C GLU A 91 -13.04 4.33 0.84
N SER A 92 -13.15 3.12 0.28
CA SER A 92 -14.05 2.09 0.80
C SER A 92 -13.68 1.64 2.21
N LEU A 93 -12.39 1.46 2.50
CA LEU A 93 -11.91 1.11 3.83
C LEU A 93 -12.04 2.28 4.82
N GLU A 94 -11.79 3.51 4.37
CA GLU A 94 -11.94 4.75 5.15
C GLU A 94 -13.41 4.95 5.60
N ASN A 95 -14.35 4.70 4.68
CA ASN A 95 -15.79 4.82 4.94
C ASN A 95 -16.40 3.60 5.66
N GLY A 96 -15.59 2.59 6.01
CA GLY A 96 -16.06 1.39 6.71
C GLY A 96 -16.93 0.44 5.87
N THR A 97 -16.99 0.65 4.54
CA THR A 97 -17.74 -0.21 3.62
C THR A 97 -16.98 -1.50 3.27
N GLY A 98 -15.69 -1.58 3.64
CA GLY A 98 -14.91 -2.81 3.68
C GLY A 98 -14.54 -3.18 5.11
N LYS A 99 -14.88 -4.38 5.58
CA LYS A 99 -14.43 -4.86 6.89
C LYS A 99 -12.93 -5.15 6.84
N PRO A 100 -12.09 -4.55 7.71
CA PRO A 100 -10.69 -4.91 7.83
C PRO A 100 -10.60 -6.40 8.18
N LYS A 101 -9.80 -7.15 7.41
CA LYS A 101 -9.57 -8.58 7.69
C LYS A 101 -8.40 -8.77 8.65
N HIS A 102 -7.43 -7.85 8.65
CA HIS A 102 -6.30 -7.88 9.54
C HIS A 102 -6.56 -6.96 10.74
N LYS A 103 -6.89 -7.56 11.91
CA LYS A 103 -6.85 -6.79 13.16
C LYS A 103 -5.40 -6.36 13.36
N SER A 104 -5.11 -5.06 13.35
CA SER A 104 -3.78 -4.57 13.73
C SER A 104 -3.48 -5.15 15.12
N SER A 105 -2.42 -5.93 15.28
CA SER A 105 -2.01 -6.44 16.58
C SER A 105 -1.46 -5.28 17.41
N ARG A 106 -2.35 -4.49 18.02
CA ARG A 106 -1.99 -3.56 19.08
C ARG A 106 -2.55 -4.09 20.40
N LYS A 107 -1.75 -4.88 21.12
CA LYS A 107 -1.49 -4.82 22.58
C LYS A 107 -0.86 -6.11 23.10
N GLY A 108 0.17 -5.96 23.94
CA GLY A 108 0.58 -7.02 24.88
C GLY A 108 2.06 -7.07 25.27
N HIS A 109 2.71 -5.95 25.63
CA HIS A 109 3.88 -6.04 26.50
C HIS A 109 3.51 -5.45 27.87
N SER A 110 3.03 -6.32 28.76
CA SER A 110 3.25 -6.19 30.20
C SER A 110 3.99 -7.44 30.62
N VAL A 111 5.29 -7.33 30.80
CA VAL A 111 6.04 -8.37 31.52
C VAL A 111 6.19 -7.81 32.93
N SER A 112 5.44 -8.40 33.85
CA SER A 112 5.70 -8.31 35.28
C SER A 112 6.87 -9.21 35.65
#